data_AF-A0A0K8U6H8-F1
#
_entry.id   AF-A0A0K8U6H8-F1
#
_cell.length_a   1.000
_cell.length_b   1.000
_cell.length_c   1.000
_cell.angle_alpha   90.00
_cell.angle_beta   90.00
_cell.angle_gamma   90.00
#
_symmetry.space_group_name_H-M   'P 1'
#
loop_
_entity.id
_entity.type
_entity.pdbx_description
1 polymer ?
#
loop_
_entity_poly.entity_id
_entity_poly.type
_entity_poly.pdbx_seq_one_letter_code
_entity_poly.pdbx_strand_id
1 'polypeptide(L)'
;MRNSTTPTHTLNFPEQLECFEFCNSDFACNLVALASHKKIILGLINLPEESGCFDWKRVKDLYHESRCVSLCFAPETSMAVVPKSVIFCAAGSDFRLRVFRTDLQNSDTVQILNGHSNYINEVIWDCNSEFLASVGDDNTCRIWDTKSNFENTITFHLQSAGMSVKCHPEEPRKVVVAEKRGVIHLYNIQSEAAIISVEAQKSPLKSVDWCPLNRMCITALVAGDIISWDLRRPTPIDIKQVHEDGGQIVRIAPNAETVVASVGRPDVAVKVFTAKSRIPLVDATLKLYGGLSWHHRLPYIGVATDRKLCLWKLQIK
;
A
#
# COMPACT_ATOMS: atom_id res chain seq x y z
N MET A 1 11.21 29.87 -4.94
CA MET A 1 11.52 28.53 -5.51
C MET A 1 11.42 27.55 -4.36
N ARG A 2 10.46 26.62 -4.36
CA ARG A 2 10.42 25.55 -3.35
C ARG A 2 11.60 24.63 -3.63
N ASN A 3 12.49 24.41 -2.65
CA ASN A 3 13.59 23.48 -2.80
C ASN A 3 13.03 22.07 -2.84
N SER A 4 12.93 21.49 -4.03
CA SER A 4 12.51 20.09 -4.21
C SER A 4 13.59 19.16 -3.70
N THR A 5 13.24 18.23 -2.82
CA THR A 5 14.17 17.21 -2.31
C THR A 5 14.53 16.23 -3.41
N THR A 6 15.81 16.16 -3.79
CA THR A 6 16.30 15.23 -4.82
C THR A 6 16.30 13.79 -4.30
N PRO A 7 15.92 12.80 -5.12
CA PRO A 7 15.99 11.39 -4.74
C PRO A 7 17.45 10.94 -4.55
N THR A 8 17.67 10.02 -3.61
CA THR A 8 18.97 9.41 -3.34
C THR A 8 19.36 8.45 -4.47
N HIS A 9 18.40 7.67 -4.96
CA HIS A 9 18.58 6.77 -6.10
C HIS A 9 17.40 6.90 -7.06
N THR A 10 17.62 6.65 -8.34
CA THR A 10 16.59 6.69 -9.37
C THR A 10 16.80 5.60 -10.39
N LEU A 11 15.76 4.81 -10.64
CA LEU A 11 15.73 3.81 -11.71
C LEU A 11 14.82 4.31 -12.83
N ASN A 12 15.22 4.08 -14.08
CA ASN A 12 14.45 4.47 -15.26
C ASN A 12 13.93 3.20 -15.97
N PHE A 13 12.68 3.26 -16.43
CA PHE A 13 11.98 2.16 -17.08
C PHE A 13 11.50 2.59 -18.48
N PRO A 14 11.35 1.64 -19.42
CA PRO A 14 10.88 1.97 -20.78
C PRO A 14 9.40 2.35 -20.81
N GLU A 15 8.60 1.74 -19.93
CA GLU A 15 7.15 1.89 -19.83
C GLU A 15 6.75 2.66 -18.58
N GLN A 16 5.56 3.27 -18.60
CA GLN A 16 5.00 3.95 -17.43
C GLN A 16 4.71 2.94 -16.32
N LEU A 17 5.07 3.30 -15.10
CA LEU A 17 4.72 2.58 -13.88
C LEU A 17 3.35 3.05 -13.40
N GLU A 18 2.42 2.11 -13.32
CA GLU A 18 1.04 2.34 -12.89
C GLU A 18 0.82 2.00 -11.41
N CYS A 19 1.54 0.99 -10.91
CA CYS A 19 1.54 0.58 -9.51
C CYS A 19 2.95 0.11 -9.09
N PHE A 20 3.27 0.27 -7.81
CA PHE A 20 4.56 -0.10 -7.23
C PHE A 20 4.38 -0.50 -5.77
N GLU A 21 5.01 -1.61 -5.36
CA GLU A 21 4.99 -2.07 -3.97
C GLU A 21 6.31 -2.77 -3.61
N PHE A 22 6.86 -2.46 -2.43
CA PHE A 22 7.94 -3.24 -1.81
C PHE A 22 7.37 -4.52 -1.17
N CYS A 23 8.14 -5.60 -1.18
CA CYS A 23 7.76 -6.79 -0.44
C CYS A 23 7.88 -6.53 1.07
N ASN A 24 6.78 -6.74 1.80
CA ASN A 24 6.72 -6.56 3.24
C ASN A 24 7.08 -7.83 4.02
N SER A 25 7.96 -8.67 3.47
CA SER A 25 8.45 -9.90 4.10
C SER A 25 9.91 -9.77 4.50
N ASP A 26 10.22 -10.20 5.71
CA ASP A 26 11.57 -10.29 6.24
C ASP A 26 12.50 -11.19 5.40
N PHE A 27 11.94 -12.15 4.65
CA PHE A 27 12.70 -13.10 3.84
C PHE A 27 12.80 -12.69 2.36
N ALA A 28 12.27 -11.52 2.00
CA ALA A 28 12.27 -11.01 0.64
C ALA A 28 12.30 -9.46 0.59
N CYS A 29 12.90 -8.78 1.58
CA CYS A 29 12.82 -7.33 1.73
C CYS A 29 13.35 -6.50 0.54
N ASN A 30 14.27 -7.04 -0.25
CA ASN A 30 14.79 -6.40 -1.46
C ASN A 30 13.93 -6.66 -2.71
N LEU A 31 12.90 -7.50 -2.63
CA LEU A 31 11.97 -7.79 -3.71
C LEU A 31 10.96 -6.65 -3.89
N VAL A 32 10.72 -6.28 -5.14
CA VAL A 32 9.68 -5.30 -5.50
C VAL A 32 8.84 -5.81 -6.66
N ALA A 33 7.58 -5.36 -6.69
CA ALA A 33 6.71 -5.49 -7.83
C ALA A 33 6.46 -4.12 -8.45
N LEU A 34 6.65 -4.02 -9.77
CA LEU A 34 6.43 -2.83 -10.56
C LEU A 34 5.43 -3.16 -11.67
N ALA A 35 4.20 -2.65 -11.56
CA ALA A 35 3.22 -2.82 -12.61
C ALA A 35 3.39 -1.74 -13.68
N SER A 36 3.49 -2.20 -14.92
CA SER A 36 3.34 -1.41 -16.14
C SER A 36 2.03 -1.78 -16.81
N HIS A 37 1.72 -1.16 -17.94
CA HIS A 37 0.44 -1.34 -18.61
C HIS A 37 0.10 -2.80 -18.99
N LYS A 38 1.12 -3.61 -19.35
CA LYS A 38 0.94 -4.98 -19.87
C LYS A 38 1.57 -6.08 -19.02
N LYS A 39 2.37 -5.72 -18.01
CA LYS A 39 3.14 -6.67 -17.22
C LYS A 39 3.47 -6.11 -15.85
N ILE A 40 3.62 -7.02 -14.90
CA ILE A 40 4.20 -6.79 -13.59
C ILE A 40 5.63 -7.31 -13.65
N ILE A 41 6.58 -6.42 -13.36
CA ILE A 41 8.00 -6.71 -13.31
C ILE A 41 8.35 -7.01 -11.85
N LEU A 42 8.80 -8.22 -11.59
CA LEU A 42 9.46 -8.58 -10.34
C LEU A 42 10.95 -8.27 -10.48
N GLY A 43 11.50 -7.54 -9.51
CA GLY A 43 12.92 -7.24 -9.48
C GLY A 43 13.45 -7.08 -8.07
N LEU A 44 14.78 -7.00 -7.97
CA LEU A 44 15.52 -6.85 -6.72
C LEU A 44 16.17 -5.48 -6.72
N ILE A 45 15.89 -4.70 -5.67
CA ILE A 45 16.60 -3.46 -5.37
C ILE A 45 17.56 -3.77 -4.24
N ASN A 46 18.85 -3.87 -4.55
CA ASN A 46 19.88 -4.02 -3.54
C ASN A 46 20.33 -2.63 -3.09
N LEU A 47 20.11 -2.33 -1.82
CA LEU A 47 20.49 -1.05 -1.23
C LEU A 47 21.95 -1.11 -0.70
N PRO A 48 22.68 0.02 -0.70
CA PRO A 48 24.07 0.06 -0.26
C PRO A 48 24.31 -0.46 1.17
N GLU A 49 23.34 -0.29 2.07
CA GLU A 49 23.43 -0.71 3.46
C GLU A 49 23.46 -2.24 3.63
N GLU A 50 22.89 -2.98 2.68
CA GLU A 50 22.82 -4.44 2.73
C GLU A 50 23.88 -5.09 1.83
N SER A 51 24.19 -4.48 0.68
CA SER A 51 25.02 -5.08 -0.37
C SER A 51 26.31 -4.31 -0.70
N GLY A 52 26.53 -3.14 -0.07
CA GLY A 52 27.69 -2.28 -0.29
C GLY A 52 27.58 -1.35 -1.51
N CYS A 53 26.65 -1.60 -2.43
CA CYS A 53 26.38 -0.72 -3.57
C CYS A 53 24.89 -0.69 -3.91
N PHE A 54 24.46 0.32 -4.68
CA PHE A 54 23.09 0.37 -5.18
C PHE A 54 23.02 -0.41 -6.49
N ASP A 55 22.15 -1.42 -6.56
CA ASP A 55 21.96 -2.26 -7.74
C ASP A 55 20.48 -2.60 -7.98
N TRP A 56 20.12 -2.75 -9.26
CA TRP A 56 18.80 -3.14 -9.71
C TRP A 56 18.89 -4.35 -10.62
N LYS A 57 18.23 -5.43 -10.24
CA LYS A 57 18.14 -6.66 -11.03
C LYS A 57 16.70 -6.99 -11.37
N ARG A 58 16.36 -6.94 -12.65
CA ARG A 58 15.11 -7.51 -13.16
C ARG A 58 15.16 -9.03 -13.05
N VAL A 59 14.18 -9.63 -12.38
CA VAL A 59 14.12 -11.08 -12.15
C VAL A 59 13.14 -11.75 -13.09
N LYS A 60 11.91 -11.26 -13.18
CA LYS A 60 10.85 -11.90 -13.95
C LYS A 60 9.78 -10.92 -14.40
N ASP A 61 9.19 -11.20 -15.55
CA ASP A 61 8.02 -10.48 -16.04
C ASP A 61 6.80 -11.39 -16.00
N LEU A 62 5.70 -10.88 -15.46
CA LEU A 62 4.42 -11.56 -15.40
C LEU A 62 3.40 -10.72 -16.18
N TYR A 63 2.91 -11.26 -17.29
CA TYR A 63 1.98 -10.55 -18.17
C TYR A 63 0.56 -10.61 -17.59
N HIS A 64 -0.18 -9.52 -17.77
CA HIS A 64 -1.57 -9.43 -17.38
C HIS A 64 -2.36 -8.60 -18.41
N GLU A 65 -3.66 -8.86 -18.50
CA GLU A 65 -4.52 -8.30 -19.56
C GLU A 65 -5.15 -6.95 -19.21
N SER A 66 -4.89 -6.42 -18.01
CA SER A 66 -5.64 -5.29 -17.45
C SER A 66 -4.78 -4.43 -16.55
N ARG A 67 -4.81 -3.11 -16.73
CA ARG A 67 -4.04 -2.14 -15.92
C ARG A 67 -4.14 -2.43 -14.42
N CYS A 68 -2.99 -2.46 -13.74
CA CYS A 68 -2.93 -2.72 -12.32
C CYS A 68 -3.13 -1.43 -11.50
N VAL A 69 -4.02 -1.47 -10.51
CA VAL A 69 -4.38 -0.33 -9.67
C VAL A 69 -3.77 -0.46 -8.27
N SER A 70 -3.73 -1.66 -7.72
CA SER A 70 -3.18 -1.96 -6.39
C SER A 70 -2.42 -3.28 -6.42
N LEU A 71 -1.32 -3.33 -5.67
CA LEU A 71 -0.49 -4.52 -5.47
C LEU A 71 -0.31 -4.78 -3.98
N CYS A 72 -0.24 -6.04 -3.59
CA CYS A 72 0.22 -6.43 -2.26
C CYS A 72 0.92 -7.79 -2.30
N PHE A 73 2.03 -7.93 -1.56
CA PHE A 73 2.67 -9.22 -1.36
C PHE A 73 2.00 -9.98 -0.22
N ALA A 74 1.94 -11.31 -0.34
CA ALA A 74 1.60 -12.16 0.80
C ALA A 74 2.79 -12.21 1.77
N PRO A 75 2.57 -12.13 3.09
CA PRO A 75 3.63 -12.26 4.10
C PRO A 75 4.44 -13.55 4.00
N GLU A 76 3.84 -14.64 3.50
CA GLU A 76 4.52 -15.92 3.23
C GLU A 76 5.55 -15.87 2.09
N THR A 77 5.62 -14.76 1.34
CA THR A 77 6.64 -14.60 0.29
C THR A 77 8.04 -14.72 0.86
N SER A 78 8.84 -15.61 0.31
CA SER A 78 10.21 -15.87 0.76
C SER A 78 11.14 -16.17 -0.40
N MET A 79 12.27 -15.45 -0.41
CA MET A 79 13.37 -15.70 -1.33
C MET A 79 14.48 -16.57 -0.73
N ALA A 80 14.38 -16.89 0.56
CA ALA A 80 15.37 -17.69 1.29
C ALA A 80 15.18 -19.21 1.12
N VAL A 81 13.99 -19.64 0.67
CA VAL A 81 13.64 -21.05 0.45
C VAL A 81 13.97 -21.51 -0.97
N VAL A 82 14.13 -22.83 -1.14
CA VAL A 82 14.35 -23.48 -2.44
C VAL A 82 13.29 -24.60 -2.62
N PRO A 83 12.40 -24.52 -3.62
CA PRO A 83 12.25 -23.42 -4.58
C PRO A 83 11.81 -22.12 -3.88
N LYS A 84 12.12 -20.97 -4.50
CA LYS A 84 11.66 -19.66 -4.00
C LYS A 84 10.13 -19.63 -4.03
N SER A 85 9.51 -18.86 -3.16
CA SER A 85 8.05 -18.74 -3.12
C SER A 85 7.68 -17.27 -3.13
N VAL A 86 7.26 -16.75 -4.27
CA VAL A 86 6.78 -15.37 -4.40
C VAL A 86 5.29 -15.39 -4.67
N ILE A 87 4.52 -14.79 -3.75
CA ILE A 87 3.07 -14.74 -3.81
C ILE A 87 2.63 -13.29 -3.64
N PHE A 88 1.84 -12.79 -4.59
CA PHE A 88 1.31 -11.43 -4.51
C PHE A 88 -0.03 -11.34 -5.24
N CYS A 89 -0.82 -10.32 -4.88
CA CYS A 89 -2.09 -10.03 -5.52
C CYS A 89 -2.00 -8.69 -6.26
N ALA A 90 -2.64 -8.65 -7.43
CA ALA A 90 -2.83 -7.45 -8.22
C ALA A 90 -4.33 -7.20 -8.45
N ALA A 91 -4.79 -5.99 -8.16
CA ALA A 91 -6.11 -5.52 -8.54
C ALA A 91 -6.07 -4.93 -9.95
N GLY A 92 -6.90 -5.46 -10.85
CA GLY A 92 -6.99 -5.00 -12.23
C GLY A 92 -8.13 -3.99 -12.46
N SER A 93 -7.98 -3.18 -13.49
CA SER A 93 -9.01 -2.25 -14.00
C SER A 93 -10.28 -2.93 -14.54
N ASP A 94 -10.25 -4.25 -14.68
CA ASP A 94 -11.34 -5.13 -15.11
C ASP A 94 -12.12 -5.72 -13.92
N PHE A 95 -12.01 -5.10 -12.75
CA PHE A 95 -12.72 -5.44 -11.50
C PHE A 95 -12.38 -6.83 -10.95
N ARG A 96 -11.26 -7.41 -11.40
CA ARG A 96 -10.78 -8.72 -10.98
C ARG A 96 -9.51 -8.61 -10.17
N LEU A 97 -9.38 -9.45 -9.16
CA LEU A 97 -8.12 -9.68 -8.47
C LEU A 97 -7.39 -10.83 -9.16
N ARG A 98 -6.06 -10.73 -9.23
CA ARG A 98 -5.19 -11.78 -9.76
C ARG A 98 -4.15 -12.10 -8.71
N VAL A 99 -4.19 -13.33 -8.19
CA VAL A 99 -3.16 -13.85 -7.29
C VAL A 99 -2.12 -14.58 -8.12
N PHE A 100 -0.89 -14.10 -8.09
CA PHE A 100 0.26 -14.70 -8.74
C PHE A 100 1.02 -15.54 -7.73
N ARG A 101 1.43 -16.75 -8.13
CA ARG A 101 2.42 -17.55 -7.41
C ARG A 101 3.52 -17.93 -8.37
N THR A 102 4.76 -17.72 -7.97
CA THR A 102 5.93 -17.99 -8.81
C THR A 102 7.12 -18.47 -8.00
N ASP A 103 7.84 -19.45 -8.55
CA ASP A 103 9.16 -19.89 -8.05
C ASP A 103 10.33 -19.09 -8.63
N LEU A 104 10.02 -18.05 -9.43
CA LEU A 104 10.98 -17.27 -10.21
C LEU A 104 11.75 -18.09 -11.26
N GLN A 105 11.34 -19.33 -11.52
CA GLN A 105 11.89 -20.22 -12.54
C GLN A 105 10.79 -20.57 -13.56
N ASN A 106 10.16 -21.73 -13.43
CA ASN A 106 9.25 -22.28 -14.43
C ASN A 106 7.83 -22.50 -13.88
N SER A 107 7.62 -22.41 -12.56
CA SER A 107 6.31 -22.60 -11.95
C SER A 107 5.66 -21.25 -11.73
N ASP A 108 4.83 -20.82 -12.69
CA ASP A 108 4.00 -19.64 -12.55
C ASP A 108 2.52 -20.02 -12.62
N THR A 109 1.76 -19.57 -11.64
CA THR A 109 0.30 -19.73 -11.65
C THR A 109 -0.36 -18.40 -11.38
N VAL A 110 -1.51 -18.20 -12.02
CA VAL A 110 -2.35 -17.02 -11.84
C VAL A 110 -3.75 -17.50 -11.53
N GLN A 111 -4.27 -17.07 -10.40
CA GLN A 111 -5.63 -17.33 -9.98
C GLN A 111 -6.45 -16.06 -10.05
N ILE A 112 -7.60 -16.12 -10.72
CA ILE A 112 -8.48 -14.98 -10.93
C ILE A 112 -9.61 -15.05 -9.90
N LEU A 113 -9.75 -14.00 -9.09
CA LEU A 113 -10.85 -13.88 -8.14
C LEU A 113 -11.91 -12.95 -8.73
N ASN A 114 -13.12 -13.49 -8.89
CA ASN A 114 -14.28 -12.77 -9.39
C ASN A 114 -15.21 -12.45 -8.21
N GLY A 115 -15.76 -11.25 -8.18
CA GLY A 115 -16.76 -10.88 -7.18
C GLY A 115 -17.09 -9.41 -7.21
N HIS A 116 -16.08 -8.55 -7.30
CA HIS A 116 -16.30 -7.11 -7.40
C HIS A 116 -17.02 -6.75 -8.71
N SER A 117 -18.01 -5.86 -8.63
CA SER A 117 -18.81 -5.42 -9.78
C SER A 117 -18.42 -4.03 -10.30
N ASN A 118 -17.43 -3.40 -9.67
CA ASN A 118 -16.91 -2.09 -10.03
C ASN A 118 -15.41 -1.99 -9.64
N TYR A 119 -14.79 -0.83 -9.85
CA TYR A 119 -13.37 -0.60 -9.59
C TYR A 119 -12.94 -1.04 -8.19
N ILE A 120 -11.84 -1.79 -8.14
CA ILE A 120 -11.19 -2.18 -6.89
C ILE A 120 -10.18 -1.07 -6.56
N ASN A 121 -10.31 -0.49 -5.37
CA ASN A 121 -9.49 0.63 -4.93
C ASN A 121 -8.23 0.18 -4.18
N GLU A 122 -8.33 -0.87 -3.36
CA GLU A 122 -7.17 -1.42 -2.65
C GLU A 122 -7.37 -2.91 -2.34
N VAL A 123 -6.24 -3.62 -2.26
CA VAL A 123 -6.16 -5.03 -1.85
C VAL A 123 -5.00 -5.20 -0.86
N ILE A 124 -5.19 -6.01 0.17
CA ILE A 124 -4.18 -6.25 1.20
C ILE A 124 -4.28 -7.68 1.74
N TRP A 125 -3.15 -8.23 2.15
CA TRP A 125 -3.09 -9.54 2.79
C TRP A 125 -3.14 -9.39 4.32
N ASP A 126 -3.75 -10.34 5.01
CA ASP A 126 -3.65 -10.45 6.47
C ASP A 126 -2.24 -10.85 6.92
N CYS A 127 -1.86 -10.48 8.14
CA CYS A 127 -0.51 -10.68 8.70
C CYS A 127 -0.08 -12.17 8.70
N ASN A 128 -1.04 -13.09 8.82
CA ASN A 128 -0.81 -14.54 8.81
C ASN A 128 -1.07 -15.22 7.46
N SER A 129 -1.22 -14.45 6.38
CA SER A 129 -1.52 -14.98 5.04
C SER A 129 -2.83 -15.78 4.88
N GLU A 130 -3.68 -15.86 5.92
CA GLU A 130 -4.93 -16.64 5.90
C GLU A 130 -6.06 -16.01 5.09
N PHE A 131 -6.07 -14.68 4.97
CA PHE A 131 -7.09 -13.96 4.23
C PHE A 131 -6.49 -12.86 3.38
N LEU A 132 -7.17 -12.57 2.28
CA LEU A 132 -7.00 -11.37 1.49
C LEU A 132 -8.22 -10.48 1.71
N ALA A 133 -8.04 -9.17 1.86
CA ALA A 133 -9.13 -8.21 1.93
C ALA A 133 -9.06 -7.26 0.72
N SER A 134 -10.21 -6.96 0.13
CA SER A 134 -10.30 -6.01 -0.99
C SER A 134 -11.50 -5.09 -0.84
N VAL A 135 -11.35 -3.84 -1.30
CA VAL A 135 -12.41 -2.83 -1.27
C VAL A 135 -12.57 -2.14 -2.61
N GLY A 136 -13.78 -1.70 -2.92
CA GLY A 136 -14.05 -1.06 -4.21
C GLY A 136 -15.23 -0.09 -4.24
N ASP A 137 -15.44 0.44 -5.44
CA ASP A 137 -16.54 1.36 -5.82
C ASP A 137 -17.90 0.64 -5.94
N ASP A 138 -17.94 -0.67 -5.71
CA ASP A 138 -19.19 -1.43 -5.56
C ASP A 138 -19.75 -1.38 -4.13
N ASN A 139 -19.17 -0.54 -3.28
CA ASN A 139 -19.53 -0.37 -1.87
C ASN A 139 -19.39 -1.67 -1.06
N THR A 140 -18.42 -2.51 -1.41
CA THR A 140 -18.14 -3.74 -0.66
C THR A 140 -16.69 -3.79 -0.17
N CYS A 141 -16.52 -4.38 1.02
CA CYS A 141 -15.25 -4.96 1.44
C CYS A 141 -15.42 -6.49 1.40
N ARG A 142 -14.58 -7.19 0.64
CA ARG A 142 -14.62 -8.64 0.48
C ARG A 142 -13.43 -9.29 1.15
N ILE A 143 -13.67 -10.40 1.82
CA ILE A 143 -12.65 -11.21 2.47
C ILE A 143 -12.56 -12.55 1.72
N TRP A 144 -11.37 -12.88 1.27
CA TRP A 144 -11.08 -14.07 0.49
C TRP A 144 -10.23 -15.02 1.32
N ASP A 145 -10.68 -16.26 1.52
CA ASP A 145 -9.99 -17.26 2.33
C ASP A 145 -8.91 -17.98 1.51
N THR A 146 -7.64 -17.82 1.89
CA THR A 146 -6.53 -18.39 1.13
C THR A 146 -6.46 -19.92 1.20
N LYS A 147 -7.02 -20.53 2.26
CA LYS A 147 -7.10 -21.98 2.44
C LYS A 147 -8.27 -22.57 1.64
N SER A 148 -9.36 -21.83 1.47
CA SER A 148 -10.49 -22.20 0.60
C SER A 148 -10.32 -21.68 -0.83
N ASN A 149 -9.10 -21.80 -1.38
CA ASN A 149 -8.80 -21.41 -2.75
C ASN A 149 -9.27 -19.97 -3.10
N PHE A 150 -9.09 -19.02 -2.18
CA PHE A 150 -9.57 -17.64 -2.28
C PHE A 150 -11.05 -17.50 -2.64
N GLU A 151 -11.90 -18.37 -2.11
CA GLU A 151 -13.34 -18.12 -2.12
C GLU A 151 -13.67 -16.89 -1.27
N ASN A 152 -14.64 -16.10 -1.74
CA ASN A 152 -15.15 -14.96 -0.99
C ASN A 152 -16.04 -15.47 0.16
N THR A 153 -15.52 -15.45 1.38
CA THR A 153 -16.21 -15.97 2.56
C THR A 153 -17.11 -14.93 3.21
N ILE A 154 -16.67 -13.66 3.24
CA ILE A 154 -17.40 -12.57 3.91
C ILE A 154 -17.44 -11.34 3.01
N THR A 155 -18.61 -10.71 2.92
CA THR A 155 -18.80 -9.44 2.23
C THR A 155 -19.43 -8.43 3.17
N PHE A 156 -18.65 -7.43 3.58
CA PHE A 156 -19.16 -6.28 4.31
C PHE A 156 -19.75 -5.27 3.34
N HIS A 157 -21.03 -4.94 3.53
CA HIS A 157 -21.70 -3.89 2.78
C HIS A 157 -21.41 -2.53 3.40
N LEU A 158 -20.79 -1.66 2.62
CA LEU A 158 -20.37 -0.32 3.02
C LEU A 158 -21.45 0.70 2.63
N GLN A 159 -21.47 1.85 3.31
CA GLN A 159 -22.44 2.91 2.99
C GLN A 159 -21.96 3.81 1.83
N SER A 160 -20.69 3.73 1.46
CA SER A 160 -20.09 4.38 0.30
C SER A 160 -18.88 3.57 -0.21
N ALA A 161 -18.29 4.01 -1.32
CA ALA A 161 -17.15 3.34 -1.94
C ALA A 161 -16.03 3.12 -0.92
N GLY A 162 -15.55 1.88 -0.82
CA GLY A 162 -14.41 1.54 0.03
C GLY A 162 -13.13 1.99 -0.67
N MET A 163 -12.45 2.98 -0.09
CA MET A 163 -11.30 3.64 -0.72
C MET A 163 -9.97 3.01 -0.33
N SER A 164 -9.89 2.46 0.88
CA SER A 164 -8.66 1.91 1.41
C SER A 164 -8.95 0.82 2.44
N VAL A 165 -8.11 -0.21 2.48
CA VAL A 165 -8.20 -1.34 3.40
C VAL A 165 -6.80 -1.72 3.90
N LYS A 166 -6.69 -1.92 5.21
CA LYS A 166 -5.45 -2.36 5.88
C LYS A 166 -5.74 -3.41 6.92
N CYS A 167 -4.93 -4.45 6.95
CA CYS A 167 -4.96 -5.44 8.02
C CYS A 167 -4.25 -4.87 9.26
N HIS A 168 -4.68 -5.33 10.42
CA HIS A 168 -3.99 -5.05 11.66
C HIS A 168 -2.59 -5.71 11.61
N PRO A 169 -1.51 -5.02 12.01
CA PRO A 169 -0.13 -5.50 11.77
C PRO A 169 0.22 -6.78 12.54
N GLU A 170 -0.35 -6.96 13.74
CA GLU A 170 -0.05 -8.13 14.60
C GLU A 170 -1.22 -9.12 14.72
N GLU A 171 -2.41 -8.62 15.04
CA GLU A 171 -3.60 -9.44 15.24
C GLU A 171 -4.26 -9.82 13.90
N PRO A 172 -4.29 -11.12 13.54
CA PRO A 172 -4.95 -11.56 12.33
C PRO A 172 -6.45 -11.29 12.42
N ARG A 173 -7.15 -11.37 11.28
CA ARG A 173 -8.62 -11.28 11.20
C ARG A 173 -9.20 -9.92 11.60
N LYS A 174 -8.37 -8.88 11.77
CA LYS A 174 -8.81 -7.50 12.00
C LYS A 174 -8.42 -6.63 10.82
N VAL A 175 -9.40 -5.93 10.26
CA VAL A 175 -9.19 -5.07 9.08
C VAL A 175 -9.81 -3.71 9.31
N VAL A 176 -9.07 -2.66 9.01
CA VAL A 176 -9.59 -1.30 8.91
C VAL A 176 -9.98 -1.04 7.46
N VAL A 177 -11.20 -0.57 7.27
CA VAL A 177 -11.79 -0.17 5.99
C VAL A 177 -12.14 1.29 6.07
N ALA A 178 -11.69 2.04 5.08
CA ALA A 178 -11.92 3.48 5.01
C ALA A 178 -12.83 3.80 3.83
N GLU A 179 -13.97 4.40 4.14
CA GLU A 179 -15.02 4.73 3.20
C GLU A 179 -14.88 6.17 2.66
N LYS A 180 -15.21 6.38 1.38
CA LYS A 180 -15.10 7.67 0.70
C LYS A 180 -15.80 8.82 1.44
N ARG A 181 -16.92 8.54 2.11
CA ARG A 181 -17.69 9.53 2.86
C ARG A 181 -17.01 10.06 4.13
N GLY A 182 -15.86 9.52 4.53
CA GLY A 182 -15.11 9.99 5.70
C GLY A 182 -15.22 9.10 6.95
N VAL A 183 -15.82 7.91 6.82
CA VAL A 183 -15.97 6.94 7.92
C VAL A 183 -14.90 5.86 7.79
N ILE A 184 -14.33 5.48 8.93
CA ILE A 184 -13.35 4.39 9.03
C ILE A 184 -13.91 3.35 10.00
N HIS A 185 -14.04 2.12 9.52
CA HIS A 185 -14.53 0.98 10.29
C HIS A 185 -13.39 0.02 10.57
N LEU A 186 -13.26 -0.41 11.83
CA LEU A 186 -12.46 -1.58 12.20
C LEU A 186 -13.39 -2.79 12.27
N TYR A 187 -13.23 -3.74 11.37
CA TYR A 187 -13.97 -4.99 11.33
C TYR A 187 -13.18 -6.12 11.99
N ASN A 188 -13.92 -7.02 12.62
CA ASN A 188 -13.43 -8.34 13.00
C ASN A 188 -14.04 -9.37 12.04
N ILE A 189 -13.18 -10.08 11.31
CA ILE A 189 -13.56 -11.12 10.35
C ILE A 189 -14.21 -12.31 11.08
N GLN A 190 -13.75 -12.65 12.29
CA GLN A 190 -14.29 -13.79 13.05
C GLN A 190 -15.72 -13.56 13.55
N SER A 191 -16.06 -12.31 13.91
CA SER A 191 -17.40 -11.96 14.40
C SER A 191 -18.28 -11.33 13.31
N GLU A 192 -17.76 -11.20 12.09
CA GLU A 192 -18.44 -10.59 10.94
C GLU A 192 -19.08 -9.22 11.25
N ALA A 193 -18.43 -8.43 12.10
CA ALA A 193 -19.00 -7.17 12.60
C ALA A 193 -17.95 -6.07 12.75
N ALA A 194 -18.41 -4.82 12.67
CA ALA A 194 -17.61 -3.65 13.00
C ALA A 194 -17.43 -3.56 14.53
N ILE A 195 -16.18 -3.50 14.98
CA ILE A 195 -15.81 -3.31 16.39
C ILE A 195 -15.87 -1.81 16.75
N ILE A 196 -15.27 -0.97 15.89
CA ILE A 196 -15.10 0.46 16.11
C ILE A 196 -15.41 1.19 14.81
N SER A 197 -16.02 2.37 14.92
CA SER A 197 -16.22 3.29 13.81
C SER A 197 -15.79 4.68 14.23
N VAL A 198 -14.96 5.33 13.41
CA VAL A 198 -14.54 6.73 13.61
C VAL A 198 -14.85 7.55 12.36
N GLU A 199 -15.12 8.84 12.55
CA GLU A 199 -15.51 9.74 11.47
C GLU A 199 -14.59 10.96 11.41
N ALA A 200 -14.09 11.27 10.22
CA ALA A 200 -13.15 12.35 9.98
C ALA A 200 -13.79 13.75 9.83
N GLN A 201 -15.13 13.84 9.86
CA GLN A 201 -15.92 15.07 9.69
C GLN A 201 -15.72 15.83 8.36
N LYS A 202 -14.79 15.37 7.51
CA LYS A 202 -14.52 15.86 6.15
C LYS A 202 -14.57 14.69 5.17
N SER A 203 -14.75 15.01 3.90
CA SER A 203 -14.71 14.06 2.78
C SER A 203 -14.11 14.76 1.54
N PRO A 204 -13.58 14.03 0.55
CA PRO A 204 -13.49 12.57 0.47
C PRO A 204 -12.32 12.01 1.29
N LEU A 205 -12.54 10.90 2.00
CA LEU A 205 -11.44 10.08 2.51
C LEU A 205 -10.82 9.31 1.36
N LYS A 206 -9.49 9.24 1.31
CA LYS A 206 -8.76 8.67 0.19
C LYS A 206 -7.89 7.48 0.55
N SER A 207 -7.30 7.47 1.73
CA SER A 207 -6.39 6.41 2.16
C SER A 207 -6.36 6.35 3.68
N VAL A 208 -6.14 5.16 4.21
CA VAL A 208 -5.80 4.92 5.61
C VAL A 208 -4.54 4.06 5.68
N ASP A 209 -3.77 4.22 6.74
CA ASP A 209 -2.68 3.31 7.07
C ASP A 209 -2.61 3.05 8.57
N TRP A 210 -2.21 1.83 8.92
CA TRP A 210 -2.01 1.43 10.31
C TRP A 210 -0.59 1.75 10.74
N CYS A 211 -0.39 2.22 11.96
CA CYS A 211 0.95 2.40 12.49
C CYS A 211 1.55 1.05 12.90
N PRO A 212 2.59 0.53 12.22
CA PRO A 212 3.07 -0.84 12.49
C PRO A 212 3.63 -1.01 13.90
N LEU A 213 4.21 0.05 14.49
CA LEU A 213 4.77 0.05 15.84
C LEU A 213 3.75 0.36 16.95
N ASN A 214 2.56 0.86 16.60
CA ASN A 214 1.52 1.20 17.57
C ASN A 214 0.17 0.72 17.07
N ARG A 215 -0.19 -0.46 17.57
CA ARG A 215 -1.44 -1.17 17.24
C ARG A 215 -2.73 -0.40 17.46
N MET A 216 -2.73 0.70 18.20
CA MET A 216 -3.96 1.49 18.40
C MET A 216 -4.02 2.71 17.50
N CYS A 217 -2.99 2.99 16.71
CA CYS A 217 -2.91 4.21 15.92
C CYS A 217 -3.12 3.96 14.43
N ILE A 218 -4.02 4.75 13.85
CA ILE A 218 -4.26 4.81 12.41
C ILE A 218 -4.07 6.24 11.93
N THR A 219 -3.66 6.39 10.68
CA THR A 219 -3.57 7.70 10.02
C THR A 219 -4.32 7.63 8.70
N ALA A 220 -5.21 8.60 8.45
CA ALA A 220 -5.95 8.71 7.21
C ALA A 220 -5.70 10.04 6.52
N LEU A 221 -5.86 10.03 5.20
CA LEU A 221 -5.81 11.19 4.34
C LEU A 221 -7.23 11.52 3.88
N VAL A 222 -7.72 12.68 4.30
CA VAL A 222 -9.11 13.11 4.10
C VAL A 222 -9.11 14.50 3.51
N ALA A 223 -9.71 14.64 2.32
CA ALA A 223 -9.46 15.76 1.43
C ALA A 223 -7.94 15.96 1.31
N GLY A 224 -7.38 17.02 1.87
CA GLY A 224 -5.93 17.30 1.88
C GLY A 224 -5.26 17.20 3.25
N ASP A 225 -6.02 16.79 4.26
CA ASP A 225 -5.59 16.72 5.65
C ASP A 225 -5.14 15.30 6.01
N ILE A 226 -4.01 15.20 6.69
CA ILE A 226 -3.61 13.98 7.40
C ILE A 226 -4.22 14.06 8.79
N ILE A 227 -4.99 13.05 9.16
CA ILE A 227 -5.61 12.93 10.47
C ILE A 227 -5.14 11.63 11.10
N SER A 228 -4.71 11.68 12.35
CA SER A 228 -4.26 10.51 13.11
C SER A 228 -5.19 10.26 14.28
N TRP A 229 -5.56 9.00 14.50
CA TRP A 229 -6.43 8.57 15.60
C TRP A 229 -5.70 7.59 16.51
N ASP A 230 -6.07 7.64 17.77
CA ASP A 230 -5.87 6.56 18.74
C ASP A 230 -7.24 5.89 18.86
N LEU A 231 -7.36 4.64 18.44
CA LEU A 231 -8.61 3.88 18.45
C LEU A 231 -9.17 3.67 19.87
N ARG A 232 -8.40 3.97 20.92
CA ARG A 232 -8.87 4.02 22.31
C ARG A 232 -9.71 5.26 22.62
N ARG A 233 -9.69 6.27 21.75
CA ARG A 233 -10.33 7.57 21.93
C ARG A 233 -11.24 7.87 20.75
N PRO A 234 -12.40 8.51 20.97
CA PRO A 234 -13.31 8.86 19.87
C PRO A 234 -12.81 10.05 19.04
N THR A 235 -11.91 10.88 19.59
CA THR A 235 -11.40 12.09 18.95
C THR A 235 -10.04 11.87 18.29
N PRO A 236 -9.74 12.55 17.16
CA PRO A 236 -8.41 12.50 16.55
C PRO A 236 -7.34 13.06 17.50
N ILE A 237 -6.13 12.50 17.41
CA ILE A 237 -4.95 12.94 18.17
C ILE A 237 -4.33 14.18 17.50
N ASP A 238 -4.23 14.14 16.17
CA ASP A 238 -3.57 15.16 15.36
C ASP A 238 -4.31 15.37 14.04
N ILE A 239 -4.34 16.62 13.58
CA ILE A 239 -4.90 17.03 12.29
C ILE A 239 -3.92 18.00 11.65
N LYS A 240 -3.45 17.67 10.46
CA LYS A 240 -2.47 18.47 9.73
C LYS A 240 -2.87 18.63 8.27
N GLN A 241 -3.09 19.87 7.84
CA GLN A 241 -3.28 20.18 6.42
C GLN A 241 -1.93 20.07 5.70
N VAL A 242 -1.86 19.20 4.70
CA VAL A 242 -0.61 18.89 3.98
C VAL A 242 -0.71 19.20 2.49
N HIS A 243 -1.87 18.95 1.89
CA HIS A 243 -2.14 19.19 0.48
C HIS A 243 -3.34 20.13 0.36
N GLU A 244 -3.22 21.21 -0.41
CA GLU A 244 -4.28 22.22 -0.50
C GLU A 244 -5.44 21.72 -1.37
N ASP A 245 -5.14 21.04 -2.48
CA ASP A 245 -6.12 20.58 -3.48
C ASP A 245 -6.48 19.09 -3.34
N GLY A 246 -6.20 18.52 -2.17
CA GLY A 246 -6.53 17.15 -1.83
C GLY A 246 -5.39 16.14 -2.02
N GLY A 247 -5.48 15.06 -1.25
CA GLY A 247 -4.54 13.97 -1.16
C GLY A 247 -4.97 12.74 -1.97
N GLN A 248 -4.04 11.81 -2.14
CA GLN A 248 -4.24 10.55 -2.85
C GLN A 248 -3.97 9.35 -1.93
N ILE A 249 -2.81 9.32 -1.29
CA ILE A 249 -2.36 8.19 -0.47
C ILE A 249 -1.63 8.68 0.78
N VAL A 250 -1.75 7.91 1.86
CA VAL A 250 -0.91 8.05 3.05
C VAL A 250 -0.31 6.71 3.42
N ARG A 251 0.96 6.71 3.85
CA ARG A 251 1.65 5.54 4.40
C ARG A 251 2.51 5.93 5.59
N ILE A 252 2.47 5.14 6.66
CA ILE A 252 3.30 5.30 7.84
C ILE A 252 4.57 4.47 7.65
N ALA A 253 5.72 4.99 8.09
CA ALA A 253 6.97 4.26 8.01
C ALA A 253 6.94 3.03 8.94
N PRO A 254 7.41 1.85 8.47
CA PRO A 254 7.36 0.62 9.27
C PRO A 254 8.26 0.66 10.51
N ASN A 255 9.34 1.43 10.46
CA ASN A 255 10.35 1.53 11.50
C ASN A 255 10.25 2.84 12.32
N ALA A 256 9.23 3.67 12.10
CA ALA A 256 9.08 4.93 12.83
C ALA A 256 7.60 5.31 13.03
N GLU A 257 7.16 5.33 14.29
CA GLU A 257 5.77 5.57 14.68
C GLU A 257 5.20 6.91 14.17
N THR A 258 6.07 7.90 14.01
CA THR A 258 5.65 9.29 13.73
C THR A 258 5.97 9.75 12.32
N VAL A 259 6.61 8.92 11.49
CA VAL A 259 6.98 9.32 10.13
C VAL A 259 5.88 8.89 9.16
N VAL A 260 5.32 9.88 8.47
CA VAL A 260 4.18 9.70 7.58
C VAL A 260 4.53 10.31 6.22
N ALA A 261 4.31 9.52 5.17
CA ALA A 261 4.41 9.97 3.80
C ALA A 261 3.02 10.11 3.17
N SER A 262 2.84 11.14 2.36
CA SER A 262 1.62 11.32 1.58
C SER A 262 1.91 11.90 0.21
N VAL A 263 0.99 11.67 -0.72
CA VAL A 263 1.00 12.31 -2.05
C VAL A 263 -0.31 13.06 -2.24
N GLY A 264 -0.25 14.25 -2.83
CA GLY A 264 -1.43 15.08 -3.09
C GLY A 264 -1.17 16.23 -4.07
N ARG A 265 -2.20 17.05 -4.27
CA ARG A 265 -2.30 18.13 -5.25
C ARG A 265 -2.10 19.51 -4.57
N PRO A 266 -1.76 20.60 -5.32
CA PRO A 266 -1.81 20.78 -6.77
C PRO A 266 -0.73 20.06 -7.60
N ASP A 267 0.52 20.06 -7.14
CA ASP A 267 1.67 19.68 -7.99
C ASP A 267 1.96 18.17 -8.05
N VAL A 268 1.06 17.29 -7.60
CA VAL A 268 1.36 15.86 -7.35
C VAL A 268 2.66 15.73 -6.54
N ALA A 269 2.68 16.32 -5.35
CA ALA A 269 3.86 16.36 -4.50
C ALA A 269 3.87 15.18 -3.53
N VAL A 270 5.00 14.48 -3.44
CA VAL A 270 5.28 13.61 -2.29
C VAL A 270 5.80 14.45 -1.15
N LYS A 271 5.16 14.31 0.01
CA LYS A 271 5.59 14.96 1.24
C LYS A 271 5.74 13.95 2.36
N VAL A 272 6.90 13.95 3.02
CA VAL A 272 7.20 13.10 4.17
C VAL A 272 7.39 13.99 5.39
N PHE A 273 6.72 13.67 6.50
CA PHE A 273 6.82 14.44 7.74
C PHE A 273 7.02 13.52 8.94
N THR A 274 7.65 14.05 9.97
CA THR A 274 7.50 13.55 11.34
C THR A 274 6.31 14.24 12.00
N ALA A 275 5.54 13.56 12.85
CA ALA A 275 4.34 14.09 13.50
C ALA A 275 4.57 15.46 14.17
N LYS A 276 5.73 15.67 14.80
CA LYS A 276 6.06 16.92 15.50
C LYS A 276 6.54 18.06 14.59
N SER A 277 6.96 17.77 13.35
CA SER A 277 7.57 18.75 12.45
C SER A 277 6.57 19.27 11.42
N ARG A 278 6.47 20.60 11.29
CA ARG A 278 5.75 21.23 10.17
C ARG A 278 6.56 21.23 8.87
N ILE A 279 7.88 21.12 8.97
CA ILE A 279 8.77 21.10 7.82
C ILE A 279 8.84 19.65 7.30
N PRO A 280 8.58 19.42 6.01
CA PRO A 280 8.72 18.10 5.41
C PRO A 280 10.20 17.68 5.36
N LEU A 281 10.46 16.40 5.65
CA LEU A 281 11.74 15.73 5.42
C LEU A 281 12.02 15.56 3.92
N VAL A 282 10.95 15.29 3.16
CA VAL A 282 10.96 15.20 1.70
C VAL A 282 9.79 16.03 1.20
N ASP A 283 10.05 16.94 0.26
CA ASP A 283 9.04 17.64 -0.52
C ASP A 283 9.49 17.62 -1.97
N ALA A 284 8.86 16.79 -2.80
CA ALA A 284 9.26 16.62 -4.19
C ALA A 284 8.05 16.54 -5.12
N THR A 285 8.12 17.26 -6.23
CA THR A 285 7.10 17.26 -7.28
C THR A 285 7.26 16.04 -8.17
N LEU A 286 6.18 15.30 -8.38
CA LEU A 286 6.14 14.12 -9.26
C LEU A 286 5.49 14.49 -10.59
N LYS A 287 5.87 13.81 -11.67
CA LYS A 287 5.25 14.03 -12.97
C LYS A 287 3.88 13.36 -13.06
N LEU A 288 3.81 12.10 -12.62
CA LEU A 288 2.60 11.29 -12.50
C LEU A 288 2.77 10.40 -11.28
N TYR A 289 1.70 10.10 -10.56
CA TYR A 289 1.76 9.17 -9.44
C TYR A 289 1.51 7.74 -9.91
N GLY A 290 2.38 6.80 -9.51
CA GLY A 290 2.29 5.38 -9.86
C GLY A 290 2.50 4.43 -8.68
N GLY A 291 2.44 4.91 -7.44
CA GLY A 291 2.61 4.10 -6.23
C GLY A 291 3.60 4.70 -5.23
N LEU A 292 3.36 4.45 -3.94
CA LEU A 292 4.21 4.86 -2.83
C LEU A 292 4.28 3.71 -1.82
N SER A 293 5.49 3.28 -1.51
CA SER A 293 5.73 2.15 -0.62
C SER A 293 7.02 2.34 0.16
N TRP A 294 7.01 1.93 1.42
CA TRP A 294 8.19 1.98 2.29
C TRP A 294 9.00 0.70 2.14
N HIS A 295 10.32 0.82 2.20
CA HIS A 295 11.16 -0.35 2.36
C HIS A 295 10.91 -0.97 3.75
N HIS A 296 10.80 -2.29 3.83
CA HIS A 296 10.36 -2.99 5.04
C HIS A 296 11.27 -2.72 6.26
N ARG A 297 12.59 -2.68 6.06
CA ARG A 297 13.59 -2.52 7.15
C ARG A 297 14.31 -1.18 7.13
N LEU A 298 14.96 -0.88 6.02
CA LEU A 298 15.75 0.33 5.83
C LEU A 298 14.87 1.59 5.72
N PRO A 299 15.36 2.78 6.12
CA PRO A 299 14.59 4.03 6.10
C PRO A 299 14.52 4.63 4.70
N TYR A 300 14.09 3.84 3.71
CA TYR A 300 13.87 4.27 2.34
C TYR A 300 12.40 4.33 2.02
N ILE A 301 12.00 5.41 1.34
CA ILE A 301 10.70 5.49 0.68
C ILE A 301 10.89 5.42 -0.83
N GLY A 302 10.10 4.57 -1.47
CA GLY A 302 10.02 4.49 -2.93
C GLY A 302 8.74 5.12 -3.44
N VAL A 303 8.87 5.92 -4.50
CA VAL A 303 7.73 6.47 -5.23
C VAL A 303 7.94 6.23 -6.72
N ALA A 304 6.98 5.56 -7.35
CA ALA A 304 6.92 5.43 -8.79
C ALA A 304 6.30 6.70 -9.39
N THR A 305 7.00 7.28 -10.36
CA THR A 305 6.57 8.48 -11.09
C THR A 305 6.83 8.38 -12.58
N ASP A 306 5.76 8.39 -13.38
CA ASP A 306 5.82 8.19 -14.84
C ASP A 306 6.66 6.95 -15.19
N ARG A 307 7.88 7.13 -15.71
CA ARG A 307 8.81 6.05 -16.09
C ARG A 307 9.98 5.86 -15.13
N LYS A 308 9.86 6.38 -13.91
CA LYS A 308 10.94 6.37 -12.92
C LYS A 308 10.48 5.78 -11.61
N LEU A 309 11.36 5.04 -10.95
CA LEU A 309 11.24 4.74 -9.53
C LEU A 309 12.28 5.57 -8.79
N CYS A 310 11.81 6.48 -7.94
CA CYS A 310 12.65 7.35 -7.13
C CYS A 310 12.69 6.82 -5.70
N LEU A 311 13.89 6.72 -5.12
CA LEU A 311 14.10 6.28 -3.74
C LEU A 311 14.74 7.43 -2.95
N TRP A 312 14.16 7.77 -1.79
CA TRP A 312 14.74 8.74 -0.85
C TRP A 312 15.14 8.01 0.43
N LYS A 313 16.41 8.12 0.80
CA LYS A 313 16.89 7.71 2.13
C LYS A 313 16.54 8.80 3.14
N LEU A 314 15.85 8.42 4.20
CA LEU A 314 15.54 9.31 5.30
C LEU A 314 16.59 9.18 6.41
N GLN A 315 16.98 10.32 6.96
CA GLN A 315 17.78 10.39 8.18
C GLN A 315 16.81 10.51 9.35
N ILE A 316 16.24 9.38 9.76
CA ILE A 316 15.35 9.30 10.93
C ILE A 316 16.28 9.23 12.15
N LYS A 317 16.27 10.27 12.98
CA LYS A 317 16.99 10.29 14.26
C LYS A 317 16.20 9.61 15.35
#